data_AF-A0A3B8L1R5-F1
#
_entry.id   AF-A0A3B8L1R5-F1
#
_cell.length_a   1.000
_cell.length_b   1.000
_cell.length_c   1.000
_cell.angle_alpha   90.00
_cell.angle_beta   90.00
_cell.angle_gamma   90.00
#
_symmetry.space_group_name_H-M   'P 1'
#
loop_
_entity.id
_entity.type
_entity.pdbx_description
1 polymer ?
#
loop_
_entity_poly.entity_id
_entity_poly.type
_entity_poly.pdbx_seq_one_letter_code
_entity_poly.pdbx_strand_id
1 'polypeptide(L)'
;RHEPGNPRQSDPVMRHPTRPDFFAAAYPLLTMKTEVAGSHYQQLLFGKVPTAKQLADHSCDLNVTRRTPPSFLAHARDDRGVLVDNTLLFATACRKAGVSCTTF
;
A
#
# COMPACT_ATOMS: atom_id res chain seq x y z
N ARG A 1 5.27 6.91 -5.40
CA ARG A 1 4.88 7.95 -6.40
C ARG A 1 4.82 7.27 -7.76
N HIS A 2 3.82 7.58 -8.61
CA HIS A 2 3.73 7.01 -9.95
C HIS A 2 4.28 7.97 -11.01
N GLU A 3 5.13 7.46 -11.88
CA GLU A 3 5.70 8.15 -13.03
C GLU A 3 4.80 7.90 -14.26
N PRO A 4 4.55 8.92 -15.09
CA PRO A 4 3.64 8.81 -16.23
C PRO A 4 4.23 8.08 -17.46
N GLY A 5 5.50 7.64 -17.39
CA GLY A 5 6.26 7.16 -18.55
C GLY A 5 6.74 8.28 -19.47
N ASN A 6 7.77 8.02 -20.27
CA ASN A 6 8.29 8.96 -21.26
C ASN A 6 8.57 8.25 -22.59
N PRO A 7 7.79 8.45 -23.66
CA PRO A 7 8.00 7.78 -24.95
C PRO A 7 9.38 8.00 -25.58
N ARG A 8 10.10 9.05 -25.17
CA ARG A 8 11.43 9.41 -25.67
C ARG A 8 12.57 8.81 -24.84
N GLN A 9 12.27 8.00 -23.82
CA GLN A 9 13.32 7.32 -23.03
C GLN A 9 14.07 6.30 -23.87
N SER A 10 15.38 6.22 -23.67
CA SER A 10 16.24 5.20 -24.29
C SER A 10 15.89 3.81 -23.76
N ASP A 11 15.64 3.71 -22.45
CA ASP A 11 15.16 2.47 -21.82
C ASP A 11 13.68 2.24 -22.15
N PRO A 12 13.32 1.13 -22.83
CA PRO A 12 11.93 0.80 -23.14
C PRO A 12 11.01 0.73 -21.92
N VAL A 13 11.51 0.29 -20.75
CA VAL A 13 10.69 0.17 -19.53
C VAL A 13 10.21 1.54 -19.07
N MET A 14 11.08 2.54 -19.13
CA MET A 14 10.81 3.90 -18.70
C MET A 14 9.85 4.66 -19.64
N ARG A 15 9.47 4.04 -20.77
CA ARG A 15 8.44 4.59 -21.67
C ARG A 15 7.02 4.38 -21.15
N HIS A 16 6.83 3.43 -20.23
CA HIS A 16 5.52 3.07 -19.69
C HIS A 16 5.26 3.73 -18.32
N PRO A 17 4.00 4.07 -18.00
CA PRO A 17 3.64 4.53 -16.66
C PRO A 17 3.91 3.46 -15.60
N THR A 18 4.35 3.88 -14.41
CA THR A 18 4.55 2.95 -13.27
C THR A 18 3.30 2.78 -12.40
N ARG A 19 2.21 3.50 -12.72
CA ARG A 19 0.92 3.31 -12.05
C ARG A 19 0.26 2.03 -12.58
N PRO A 20 -0.06 1.04 -11.73
CA PRO A 20 -0.88 -0.09 -12.16
C PRO A 20 -2.34 0.34 -12.39
N ASP A 21 -3.05 -0.37 -13.26
CA ASP A 21 -4.46 -0.08 -13.55
C ASP A 21 -5.41 -0.56 -12.44
N PHE A 22 -5.06 -1.66 -11.76
CA PHE A 22 -5.80 -2.21 -10.62
C PHE A 22 -4.82 -2.78 -9.58
N PHE A 23 -5.27 -2.87 -8.32
CA PHE A 23 -4.53 -3.54 -7.25
C PHE A 23 -5.39 -4.63 -6.62
N ALA A 24 -4.90 -5.86 -6.56
CA ALA A 24 -5.58 -6.96 -5.89
C ALA A 24 -4.62 -7.65 -4.93
N ALA A 25 -5.07 -7.92 -3.71
CA ALA A 25 -4.25 -8.60 -2.71
C ALA A 25 -5.09 -9.44 -1.75
N ALA A 26 -4.50 -10.55 -1.28
CA ALA A 26 -5.03 -11.39 -0.22
C ALA A 26 -4.08 -11.33 0.99
N TYR A 27 -4.62 -11.11 2.19
CA TYR A 27 -3.87 -10.97 3.45
C TYR A 27 -2.73 -9.92 3.42
N PRO A 28 -2.96 -8.70 2.88
CA PRO A 28 -1.87 -7.77 2.69
C PRO A 28 -1.46 -7.04 3.98
N LEU A 29 -0.16 -6.83 4.16
CA LEU A 29 0.39 -5.84 5.09
C LEU A 29 0.47 -4.48 4.37
N LEU A 30 -0.37 -3.52 4.77
CA LEU A 30 -0.58 -2.26 4.06
C LEU A 30 -0.24 -1.03 4.91
N THR A 31 -0.31 -1.11 6.23
CA THR A 31 0.08 0.00 7.09
C THR A 31 1.42 -0.29 7.77
N MET A 32 2.17 0.76 8.08
CA MET A 32 3.38 0.69 8.90
C MET A 32 3.15 1.23 10.31
N LYS A 33 1.90 1.49 10.69
CA LYS A 33 1.53 1.82 12.06
C LYS A 33 1.90 0.68 13.00
N THR A 34 2.69 0.97 14.04
CA THR A 34 3.28 -0.05 14.92
C THR A 34 2.22 -0.87 15.63
N GLU A 35 1.07 -0.28 15.96
CA GLU A 35 -0.05 -0.95 16.62
C GLU A 35 -0.79 -1.96 15.74
N VAL A 36 -0.62 -1.90 14.40
CA VAL A 36 -1.25 -2.82 13.45
C VAL A 36 -0.22 -3.75 12.80
N ALA A 37 0.85 -3.20 12.25
CA ALA A 37 1.90 -3.98 11.62
C ALA A 37 2.77 -4.72 12.66
N GLY A 38 2.96 -4.15 13.84
CA GLY A 38 3.98 -4.62 14.77
C GLY A 38 5.39 -4.27 14.32
N SER A 39 6.33 -4.31 15.27
CA SER A 39 7.73 -3.95 15.02
C SER A 39 8.47 -4.95 14.13
N HIS A 40 8.02 -6.22 14.07
CA HIS A 40 8.69 -7.28 13.32
C HIS A 40 8.78 -6.94 11.82
N TYR A 41 7.66 -6.65 11.16
CA TYR A 41 7.67 -6.37 9.71
C TYR A 41 8.40 -5.07 9.36
N GLN A 42 8.32 -4.06 10.24
CA GLN A 42 9.10 -2.83 10.09
C GLN A 42 10.61 -3.12 10.12
N GLN A 43 11.04 -3.98 11.04
CA GLN A 43 12.44 -4.38 11.16
C GLN A 43 12.92 -5.28 10.02
N LEU A 44 12.05 -6.13 9.47
CA LEU A 44 12.37 -6.92 8.28
C LEU A 44 12.70 -6.03 7.07
N LEU A 45 12.02 -4.88 6.94
CA LEU A 45 12.21 -3.99 5.79
C LEU A 45 13.33 -2.96 5.99
N PHE A 46 13.51 -2.45 7.21
CA PHE A 46 14.41 -1.31 7.48
C PHE A 46 15.51 -1.57 8.51
N GLY A 47 15.56 -2.77 9.10
CA GLY A 47 16.48 -3.12 10.19
C GLY A 47 16.00 -2.64 11.57
N LYS A 48 16.87 -2.75 12.58
CA LYS A 48 16.51 -2.65 14.00
C LYS A 48 15.82 -1.35 14.41
N VAL A 49 16.14 -0.23 13.75
CA VAL A 49 15.66 1.11 14.12
C VAL A 49 15.14 1.81 12.87
N PRO A 50 13.90 1.50 12.43
CA PRO A 50 13.27 2.21 11.32
C PRO A 50 13.06 3.68 11.68
N THR A 51 13.32 4.58 10.75
CA THR A 51 13.01 6.01 10.92
C THR A 51 11.52 6.25 10.74
N ALA A 52 10.98 7.27 11.42
CA ALA A 52 9.58 7.68 11.23
C ALA A 52 9.25 8.00 9.75
N LYS A 53 10.21 8.55 9.01
CA LYS A 53 10.08 8.82 7.58
C LYS A 53 9.94 7.53 6.77
N GLN A 54 10.76 6.51 7.02
CA GLN A 54 10.65 5.22 6.32
C GLN A 54 9.27 4.59 6.54
N LEU A 55 8.78 4.59 7.78
CA LEU A 55 7.46 4.06 8.11
C LEU A 55 6.36 4.85 7.38
N ALA A 56 6.41 6.18 7.42
CA ALA A 56 5.41 7.01 6.74
C ALA A 56 5.42 6.83 5.21
N ASP A 57 6.60 6.76 4.59
CA ASP A 57 6.75 6.60 3.14
C ASP A 57 6.24 5.23 2.64
N HIS A 58 6.24 4.20 3.51
CA HIS A 58 5.85 2.83 3.15
C HIS A 58 4.51 2.39 3.76
N SER A 59 3.79 3.28 4.43
CA SER A 59 2.43 3.03 4.91
C SER A 59 1.43 3.35 3.79
N CYS A 60 0.88 2.34 3.11
CA CYS A 60 -0.05 2.54 2.00
C CYS A 60 -1.30 3.32 2.41
N ASP A 61 -1.82 3.12 3.63
CA ASP A 61 -2.98 3.84 4.17
C ASP A 61 -2.75 5.36 4.29
N LEU A 62 -1.50 5.79 4.52
CA LEU A 62 -1.13 7.21 4.59
C LEU A 62 -0.89 7.84 3.21
N ASN A 63 -0.64 7.02 2.19
CA ASN A 63 -0.22 7.46 0.86
C ASN A 63 -1.32 7.28 -0.21
N VAL A 64 -2.56 7.01 0.19
CA VAL A 64 -3.70 6.98 -0.73
C VAL A 64 -3.96 8.37 -1.29
N THR A 65 -4.14 8.46 -2.61
CA THR A 65 -4.50 9.69 -3.31
C THR A 65 -5.60 9.40 -4.33
N ARG A 66 -6.17 10.44 -4.95
CA ARG A 66 -7.10 10.27 -6.09
C ARG A 66 -6.51 9.49 -7.28
N ARG A 67 -5.17 9.33 -7.34
CA ARG A 67 -4.48 8.54 -8.38
C ARG A 67 -4.27 7.07 -7.99
N THR A 68 -4.59 6.66 -6.77
CA THR A 68 -4.54 5.26 -6.35
C THR A 68 -5.46 4.44 -7.26
N PRO A 69 -5.02 3.26 -7.76
CA PRO A 69 -5.86 2.42 -8.60
C PRO A 69 -7.08 1.89 -7.82
N PRO A 70 -8.17 1.52 -8.51
CA PRO A 70 -9.21 0.70 -7.93
C PRO A 70 -8.63 -0.59 -7.34
N SER A 71 -9.14 -0.98 -6.17
CA SER A 71 -8.57 -2.10 -5.40
C SER A 71 -9.59 -3.17 -5.03
N PHE A 72 -9.16 -4.43 -5.00
CA PHE A 72 -9.86 -5.56 -4.41
C PHE A 72 -9.00 -6.22 -3.33
N LEU A 73 -9.51 -6.34 -2.11
CA LEU A 73 -8.75 -6.84 -0.97
C LEU A 73 -9.52 -7.98 -0.30
N ALA A 74 -8.89 -9.14 -0.13
CA ALA A 74 -9.44 -10.25 0.64
C ALA A 74 -8.64 -10.45 1.93
N HIS A 75 -9.31 -10.54 3.08
CA HIS A 75 -8.64 -10.68 4.38
C HIS A 75 -9.54 -11.36 5.41
N ALA A 76 -9.10 -12.49 5.98
CA ALA A 76 -9.84 -13.13 7.07
C ALA A 76 -9.83 -12.25 8.33
N ARG A 77 -10.99 -12.12 8.98
CA ARG A 77 -11.14 -11.27 10.18
C ARG A 77 -10.43 -11.82 11.41
N ASP A 78 -10.16 -13.11 11.41
CA ASP A 78 -9.50 -13.85 12.50
C ASP A 78 -8.02 -14.12 12.23
N ASP A 79 -7.43 -13.51 11.19
CA ASP A 79 -5.99 -13.57 10.94
C ASP A 79 -5.22 -12.95 12.14
N ARG A 80 -4.31 -13.74 12.70
CA ARG A 80 -3.46 -13.37 13.84
C ARG A 80 -2.03 -13.02 13.43
N GLY A 81 -1.64 -13.28 12.19
CA GLY A 81 -0.31 -13.02 11.64
C GLY A 81 -0.19 -11.65 10.98
N VAL A 82 -1.18 -11.29 10.16
CA VAL A 82 -1.35 -9.93 9.61
C VAL A 82 -2.75 -9.49 9.98
N LEU A 83 -2.87 -8.49 10.86
CA LEU A 83 -4.19 -8.08 11.33
C LEU A 83 -5.03 -7.51 10.19
N VAL A 84 -6.33 -7.85 10.18
CA VAL A 84 -7.33 -7.36 9.21
C VAL A 84 -7.38 -5.82 9.11
N ASP A 85 -6.96 -5.13 10.18
CA ASP A 85 -6.85 -3.67 10.23
C ASP A 85 -5.96 -3.09 9.12
N ASN A 86 -5.00 -3.84 8.59
CA ASN A 86 -4.25 -3.44 7.38
C ASN A 86 -5.19 -3.13 6.21
N THR A 87 -6.14 -4.03 5.94
CA THR A 87 -7.15 -3.87 4.89
C THR A 87 -8.14 -2.76 5.23
N LEU A 88 -8.63 -2.70 6.48
CA LEU A 88 -9.65 -1.74 6.89
C LEU A 88 -9.17 -0.28 6.87
N LEU A 89 -7.93 -0.04 7.31
CA LEU A 89 -7.31 1.29 7.29
C LEU A 89 -7.11 1.78 5.85
N PHE A 90 -6.55 0.94 4.97
CA PHE A 90 -6.36 1.29 3.57
C PHE A 90 -7.70 1.52 2.85
N ALA A 91 -8.70 0.65 3.03
CA ALA A 91 -10.02 0.82 2.43
C ALA A 91 -10.71 2.11 2.92
N THR A 92 -10.52 2.47 4.19
CA THR A 92 -11.00 3.75 4.73
C THR A 92 -10.31 4.95 4.09
N ALA A 93 -9.00 4.88 3.89
CA ALA A 93 -8.25 5.92 3.17
C ALA A 93 -8.70 6.05 1.70
N CYS A 94 -8.94 4.94 1.00
CA CYS A 94 -9.51 4.92 -0.36
C CYS A 94 -10.87 5.62 -0.41
N ARG A 95 -11.79 5.27 0.49
CA ARG A 95 -13.10 5.92 0.59
C ARG A 95 -12.98 7.43 0.81
N LYS A 96 -12.12 7.87 1.73
CA LYS A 96 -11.87 9.31 1.97
C LYS A 96 -11.31 10.04 0.75
N ALA A 97 -10.49 9.36 -0.06
CA ALA A 97 -9.92 9.90 -1.28
C ALA A 97 -10.83 9.79 -2.52
N GLY A 98 -12.02 9.18 -2.40
CA GLY A 98 -12.93 8.94 -3.52
C GLY A 98 -12.44 7.85 -4.48
N VAL A 99 -11.68 6.87 -3.99
CA VAL A 99 -11.13 5.74 -4.76
C VAL A 99 -11.94 4.47 -4.46
N SER A 100 -12.32 3.74 -5.51
CA SER A 100 -13.02 2.46 -5.37
C SER A 100 -12.14 1.41 -4.69
N CYS A 101 -12.64 0.80 -3.63
CA CYS A 101 -11.97 -0.30 -2.94
C CYS A 101 -13.03 -1.29 -2.44
N THR A 102 -12.96 -2.52 -2.95
CA THR A 102 -13.82 -3.63 -2.54
C THR A 102 -13.06 -4.51 -1.53
N THR A 103 -13.71 -4.88 -0.44
CA THR A 103 -13.13 -5.74 0.60
C THR A 103 -13.95 -7.01 0.78
N PHE A 104 -13.29 -8.15 0.96
CA PHE A 104 -13.88 -9.46 1.27
C PHE A 104 -13.27 -10.01 2.57
#